data_AF-A0A9Q9WPY8-F1
#
_entry.id   AF-A0A9Q9WPY8-F1
#
_cell.length_a   1.000
_cell.length_b   1.000
_cell.length_c   1.000
_cell.angle_alpha   90.00
_cell.angle_beta   90.00
_cell.angle_gamma   90.00
#
_symmetry.space_group_name_H-M   'P 1'
#
loop_
_entity.id
_entity.type
_entity.pdbx_description
1 polymer ?
#
loop_
_entity_poly.entity_id
_entity_poly.type
_entity_poly.pdbx_seq_one_letter_code
_entity_poly.pdbx_strand_id
1 'polypeptide(L)'
;MDGQILGVRCYRFFFQTVTWITAEKNCQNLDANLASVHSKIEHDFLMSLLPSSSTRCWFGLHDGEQEAQWLWTDGTPFDYTHWAPGQPDNIGKEDCGELNYENKGWNDEPCLTSLGYVCAKYL
;
A
#
# COMPACT_ATOMS: atom_id res chain seq x y z
N MET A 1 11.64 -12.78 -2.71
CA MET A 1 11.89 -12.12 -1.42
C MET A 1 11.47 -13.05 -0.29
N ASP A 2 12.16 -13.03 0.84
CA ASP A 2 11.75 -13.79 2.04
C ASP A 2 10.66 -13.00 2.77
N GLY A 3 9.44 -13.53 2.82
CA GLY A 3 8.25 -12.86 3.37
C GLY A 3 7.16 -13.85 3.76
N GLN A 4 6.01 -13.33 4.21
CA GLN A 4 4.84 -14.14 4.58
C GLN A 4 3.95 -14.39 3.35
N ILE A 5 3.35 -15.57 3.26
CA ILE A 5 2.58 -15.99 2.08
C ILE A 5 1.08 -15.93 2.37
N LEU A 6 0.32 -15.37 1.43
CA LEU A 6 -1.14 -15.51 1.34
C LEU A 6 -1.49 -15.90 -0.10
N GLY A 7 -2.10 -17.08 -0.28
CA GLY A 7 -2.40 -17.61 -1.61
C GLY A 7 -1.14 -17.82 -2.46
N VAL A 8 -1.09 -17.17 -3.62
CA VAL A 8 0.03 -17.25 -4.59
C VAL A 8 0.98 -16.05 -4.50
N ARG A 9 0.87 -15.25 -3.44
CA ARG A 9 1.64 -14.01 -3.27
C ARG A 9 2.44 -14.08 -1.98
N CYS A 10 3.70 -13.64 -2.06
CA CYS A 10 4.57 -13.38 -0.92
C CYS A 10 4.50 -11.88 -0.60
N TYR A 11 4.50 -11.54 0.69
CA TYR A 11 4.41 -10.17 1.19
C TYR A 11 5.48 -9.90 2.23
N ARG A 12 6.02 -8.68 2.22
CA ARG A 12 7.02 -8.27 3.22
C ARG A 12 6.87 -6.81 3.59
N PHE A 13 6.69 -6.56 4.88
CA PHE A 13 6.75 -5.23 5.46
C PHE A 13 8.21 -4.81 5.69
N PHE A 14 8.49 -3.54 5.41
CA PHE A 14 9.77 -2.87 5.63
C PHE A 14 9.57 -1.67 6.54
N PHE A 15 10.33 -1.64 7.64
CA PHE A 15 10.29 -0.56 8.64
C PHE A 15 10.97 0.74 8.17
N GLN A 16 11.84 0.66 7.15
CA GLN A 16 12.57 1.82 6.67
C GLN A 16 11.59 2.84 6.07
N THR A 17 11.61 4.07 6.58
CA THR A 17 10.73 5.12 6.10
C THR A 17 11.31 5.78 4.84
N VAL A 18 10.53 5.80 3.77
CA VAL A 18 10.90 6.39 2.48
C VAL A 18 9.67 7.01 1.79
N THR A 19 9.90 7.81 0.74
CA THR A 19 8.82 8.30 -0.12
C THR A 19 8.17 7.16 -0.88
N TRP A 20 6.92 7.33 -1.31
CA TRP A 20 6.16 6.29 -2.00
C TRP A 20 6.89 5.77 -3.26
N ILE A 21 7.42 6.68 -4.07
CA ILE A 21 8.18 6.32 -5.29
C ILE A 21 9.48 5.56 -4.98
N THR A 22 10.10 5.83 -3.82
CA THR A 22 11.29 5.10 -3.38
C THR A 22 10.92 3.71 -2.86
N ALA A 23 9.78 3.60 -2.18
CA ALA A 23 9.24 2.31 -1.71
C ALA A 23 8.94 1.38 -2.90
N GLU A 24 8.28 1.89 -3.94
CA GLU A 24 8.01 1.14 -5.18
C GLU A 24 9.31 0.65 -5.83
N LYS A 25 10.30 1.54 -6.00
CA LYS A 25 11.62 1.16 -6.53
C LYS A 25 12.31 0.08 -5.69
N ASN A 26 12.19 0.15 -4.37
CA ASN A 26 12.75 -0.88 -3.48
C ASN A 26 12.06 -2.23 -3.67
N CYS A 27 10.74 -2.24 -3.87
CA CYS A 27 10.02 -3.47 -4.19
C CYS A 27 10.42 -4.02 -5.57
N GLN A 28 10.54 -3.16 -6.58
CA GLN A 28 10.98 -3.54 -7.94
C GLN A 28 12.37 -4.18 -7.94
N ASN A 29 13.29 -3.69 -7.10
CA ASN A 29 14.62 -4.30 -6.92
C ASN A 29 14.58 -5.72 -6.31
N LEU A 30 13.42 -6.17 -5.82
CA LEU A 30 13.17 -7.51 -5.30
C LEU A 30 12.31 -8.38 -6.25
N ASP A 31 12.16 -7.93 -7.50
CA ASP A 31 11.19 -8.42 -8.49
C ASP A 31 9.76 -8.48 -7.93
N ALA A 32 9.38 -7.43 -7.20
CA ALA A 32 8.09 -7.25 -6.57
C ALA A 32 7.54 -5.87 -6.95
N ASN A 33 6.31 -5.56 -6.53
CA ASN A 33 5.80 -4.18 -6.52
C ASN A 33 5.35 -3.86 -5.08
N LEU A 34 4.99 -2.61 -4.80
CA LEU A 34 4.17 -2.33 -3.63
C LEU A 34 2.87 -3.16 -3.68
N ALA A 35 2.38 -3.56 -2.51
CA ALA A 35 1.26 -4.49 -2.43
C ALA A 35 -0.05 -3.90 -2.95
N SER A 36 -0.73 -4.61 -3.85
CA SER A 36 -2.14 -4.39 -4.23
C SER A 36 -3.09 -5.22 -3.38
N VAL A 37 -4.35 -4.78 -3.28
CA VAL A 37 -5.40 -5.41 -2.46
C VAL A 37 -6.68 -5.63 -3.28
N HIS A 38 -7.13 -6.87 -3.35
CA HIS A 38 -8.28 -7.32 -4.14
C HIS A 38 -9.38 -7.98 -3.30
N SER A 39 -9.20 -8.04 -1.98
CA SER A 39 -10.22 -8.59 -1.09
C SER A 39 -10.03 -8.14 0.36
N LYS A 40 -11.08 -8.33 1.15
CA LYS A 40 -11.00 -8.14 2.61
C LYS A 40 -9.94 -9.04 3.26
N ILE A 41 -9.78 -10.27 2.77
CA ILE A 41 -8.78 -11.21 3.31
C ILE A 41 -7.37 -10.65 3.10
N GLU A 42 -7.08 -10.12 1.91
CA GLU A 42 -5.79 -9.49 1.63
C GLU A 42 -5.57 -8.22 2.46
N HIS A 43 -6.60 -7.37 2.61
CA HIS A 43 -6.53 -6.21 3.49
C HIS A 43 -6.19 -6.58 4.94
N ASP A 44 -6.98 -7.50 5.52
CA ASP A 44 -6.78 -7.96 6.90
C ASP A 44 -5.38 -8.58 7.08
N PHE A 45 -4.90 -9.31 6.07
CA PHE A 45 -3.57 -9.90 6.07
C PHE A 45 -2.48 -8.83 6.07
N LEU A 46 -2.54 -7.83 5.19
CA LEU A 46 -1.59 -6.72 5.19
C LEU A 46 -1.57 -5.98 6.53
N MET A 47 -2.74 -5.74 7.11
CA MET A 47 -2.86 -5.11 8.44
C MET A 47 -2.19 -5.96 9.53
N SER A 48 -2.24 -7.29 9.43
CA SER A 48 -1.58 -8.20 10.36
C SER A 48 -0.06 -8.22 10.26
N LEU A 49 0.52 -7.73 9.15
CA LEU A 49 1.97 -7.59 8.98
C LEU A 49 2.52 -6.35 9.72
N LEU A 50 1.66 -5.40 10.10
CA LEU A 50 2.08 -4.16 10.72
C LEU A 50 2.44 -4.38 12.20
N PRO A 51 3.58 -3.83 12.67
CA PRO A 51 4.15 -4.15 13.97
C PRO A 51 3.43 -3.51 15.16
N SER A 52 2.64 -2.47 14.94
CA SER A 52 1.93 -1.75 16.01
C SER A 52 0.66 -1.07 15.51
N SER A 53 -0.21 -0.72 16.44
CA SER A 53 -1.47 -0.04 16.13
C SER A 53 -1.33 1.40 15.64
N SER A 54 -0.13 1.97 15.76
CA SER A 54 0.23 3.31 15.27
C SER A 54 0.98 3.27 13.94
N THR A 55 1.16 2.08 13.35
CA THR A 55 1.90 1.96 12.10
C THR A 55 1.05 2.41 10.92
N ARG A 56 1.65 3.24 10.09
CA ARG A 56 1.20 3.61 8.75
C ARG A 56 2.22 3.11 7.74
N CYS A 57 1.78 2.72 6.55
CA CYS A 57 2.71 2.27 5.52
C CYS A 57 2.19 2.44 4.09
N TRP A 58 3.13 2.57 3.16
CA TRP A 58 2.85 2.57 1.73
C TRP A 58 2.46 1.19 1.22
N PHE A 59 1.52 1.21 0.28
CA PHE A 59 1.10 0.11 -0.58
C PHE A 59 0.89 0.64 -1.99
N GLY A 60 0.56 -0.22 -2.96
CA GLY A 60 0.73 0.10 -4.38
C GLY A 60 -0.32 1.04 -4.97
N LEU A 61 -1.16 1.64 -4.14
CA LEU A 61 -2.28 2.46 -4.56
C LEU A 61 -1.82 3.90 -4.88
N HIS A 62 -2.22 4.42 -6.03
CA HIS A 62 -2.00 5.82 -6.41
C HIS A 62 -3.05 6.30 -7.41
N ASP A 63 -3.22 7.61 -7.56
CA ASP A 63 -4.03 8.23 -8.63
C ASP A 63 -3.30 9.38 -9.34
N GLY A 64 -1.98 9.51 -9.15
CA GLY A 64 -1.17 10.58 -9.73
C GLY A 64 -1.10 10.64 -11.27
N GLU A 65 -1.70 9.69 -12.00
CA GLU A 65 -1.90 9.79 -13.45
C GLU A 65 -3.12 10.64 -13.81
N GLN A 66 -4.21 10.41 -13.09
CA GLN A 66 -5.45 11.14 -13.21
C GLN A 66 -6.17 11.12 -11.87
N GLU A 67 -6.31 12.29 -11.26
CA GLU A 67 -7.04 12.52 -10.02
C GLU A 67 -8.36 11.73 -9.95
N ALA A 68 -8.58 11.06 -8.81
CA ALA A 68 -9.72 10.18 -8.54
C ALA A 68 -9.82 8.92 -9.42
N GLN A 69 -8.81 8.62 -10.25
CA GLN A 69 -8.63 7.34 -10.93
C GLN A 69 -7.51 6.54 -10.27
N TRP A 70 -7.90 5.75 -9.29
CA TRP A 70 -7.01 4.90 -8.52
C TRP A 70 -6.52 3.68 -9.31
N LEU A 71 -5.21 3.44 -9.23
CA LEU A 71 -4.49 2.37 -9.91
C LEU A 71 -3.54 1.67 -8.94
N TRP A 72 -3.23 0.41 -9.26
CA TRP A 72 -2.19 -0.36 -8.59
C TRP A 72 -0.89 -0.34 -9.40
N THR A 73 0.26 -0.17 -8.74
CA THR A 73 1.57 -0.21 -9.41
C THR A 73 1.89 -1.53 -10.11
N ASP A 74 1.29 -2.64 -9.65
CA ASP A 74 1.47 -3.95 -10.26
C ASP A 74 0.59 -4.19 -11.51
N GLY A 75 -0.23 -3.19 -11.90
CA GLY A 75 -1.09 -3.23 -13.08
C GLY A 75 -2.33 -4.12 -12.95
N THR A 76 -2.60 -4.65 -11.75
CA THR A 76 -3.83 -5.40 -11.49
C THR A 76 -5.06 -4.47 -11.47
N PRO A 77 -6.28 -4.99 -11.69
CA PRO A 77 -7.48 -4.17 -11.65
C PRO A 77 -7.72 -3.52 -10.28
N PHE A 78 -8.16 -2.25 -10.27
CA PHE A 78 -8.69 -1.60 -9.07
C PHE A 78 -10.14 -2.05 -8.83
N ASP A 79 -10.32 -3.17 -8.14
CA ASP A 79 -11.59 -3.88 -7.98
C ASP A 79 -12.08 -4.01 -6.52
N TYR A 80 -11.30 -3.51 -5.57
CA TYR A 80 -11.61 -3.55 -4.15
C TYR A 80 -11.18 -2.25 -3.47
N THR A 81 -11.96 -1.81 -2.48
CA THR A 81 -11.62 -0.65 -1.65
C THR A 81 -11.83 -0.91 -0.16
N HIS A 82 -11.00 -0.26 0.67
CA HIS A 82 -11.18 -0.23 2.13
C HIS A 82 -10.80 1.14 2.72
N TRP A 83 -11.27 2.20 2.07
CA TRP A 83 -11.08 3.57 2.54
C TRP A 83 -11.54 3.75 3.98
N ALA A 84 -10.74 4.47 4.78
CA ALA A 84 -11.17 4.90 6.10
C ALA A 84 -12.38 5.85 5.99
N PRO A 85 -13.21 5.99 7.05
CA PRO A 85 -14.33 6.92 7.03
C PRO A 85 -13.87 8.35 6.69
N GLY A 86 -14.38 8.89 5.58
CA GLY A 86 -14.02 10.23 5.09
C GLY A 86 -13.03 10.25 3.93
N GLN A 87 -12.43 9.10 3.57
CA GLN A 87 -11.38 9.01 2.55
C GLN A 87 -11.85 8.44 1.21
N PRO A 88 -11.14 8.72 0.10
CA PRO A 88 -10.04 9.68 -0.01
C PRO A 88 -10.56 11.14 0.00
N ASP A 89 -9.85 12.04 0.68
CA ASP A 89 -10.26 13.44 0.87
C ASP A 89 -9.41 14.46 0.09
N ASN A 90 -8.31 13.99 -0.51
CA ASN A 90 -7.37 14.73 -1.33
C ASN A 90 -6.91 16.04 -0.67
N ILE A 91 -6.65 16.01 0.64
CA ILE A 91 -6.21 17.21 1.36
C ILE A 91 -4.74 17.51 1.01
N GLY A 92 -4.55 18.38 0.02
CA GLY A 92 -3.24 18.92 -0.32
C GLY A 92 -2.51 18.20 -1.46
N LYS A 93 -3.25 17.54 -2.36
CA LYS A 93 -2.74 16.72 -3.48
C LYS A 93 -2.08 15.43 -2.97
N GLU A 94 -2.94 14.53 -2.54
CA GLU A 94 -2.59 13.28 -1.91
C GLU A 94 -2.71 12.13 -2.90
N ASP A 95 -1.71 12.00 -3.78
CA ASP A 95 -1.86 11.10 -4.92
C ASP A 95 -1.46 9.63 -4.62
N CYS A 96 -1.15 9.30 -3.35
CA CYS A 96 -0.58 8.02 -2.94
C CYS A 96 -1.32 7.43 -1.74
N GLY A 97 -1.75 6.19 -1.86
CA GLY A 97 -2.45 5.51 -0.77
C GLY A 97 -1.50 4.98 0.31
N GLU A 98 -1.94 5.06 1.55
CA GLU A 98 -1.38 4.37 2.70
C GLU A 98 -2.38 3.41 3.37
N LEU A 99 -1.84 2.38 4.04
CA LEU A 99 -2.54 1.61 5.05
C LEU A 99 -2.33 2.27 6.41
N ASN A 100 -3.42 2.56 7.12
CA ASN A 100 -3.39 3.16 8.44
C ASN A 100 -4.00 2.18 9.47
N TYR A 101 -3.17 1.67 10.39
CA TYR A 101 -3.65 0.70 11.37
C TYR A 101 -4.73 1.27 12.30
N GLU A 102 -4.52 2.49 12.78
CA GLU A 102 -5.40 3.14 13.76
C GLU A 102 -6.82 3.30 13.21
N ASN A 103 -6.92 3.77 11.96
CA ASN A 103 -8.20 3.96 11.27
C ASN A 103 -8.76 2.69 10.61
N LYS A 104 -8.00 1.58 10.66
CA LYS A 104 -8.37 0.28 10.08
C LYS A 104 -8.73 0.34 8.60
N GLY A 105 -8.09 1.24 7.85
CA GLY A 105 -8.47 1.53 6.48
C GLY A 105 -7.38 2.26 5.71
N TRP A 106 -7.75 2.67 4.50
CA TRP A 106 -6.85 3.35 3.58
C TRP A 106 -7.03 4.87 3.72
N ASN A 107 -5.93 5.59 3.57
CA ASN A 107 -5.89 7.04 3.49
C ASN A 107 -5.08 7.41 2.25
N ASP A 108 -5.45 8.46 1.56
CA ASP A 108 -4.55 9.13 0.64
C ASP A 108 -3.61 10.04 1.42
N GLU A 109 -2.35 10.15 0.99
CA GLU A 109 -1.32 10.94 1.66
C GLU A 109 -0.36 11.55 0.61
N PRO A 110 0.26 12.71 0.84
CA PRO A 110 1.18 13.28 -0.12
C PRO A 110 2.35 12.32 -0.34
N CYS A 111 2.61 11.96 -1.60
CA CYS A 111 3.60 10.95 -1.97
C CYS A 111 5.04 11.20 -1.45
N LEU A 112 5.34 12.42 -1.01
CA LEU A 112 6.63 12.83 -0.44
C LEU A 112 6.75 12.54 1.07
N THR A 113 5.67 12.13 1.74
CA THR A 113 5.71 11.66 3.13
C THR A 113 6.61 10.42 3.23
N SER A 114 7.32 10.28 4.35
CA SER A 114 8.22 9.15 4.59
C SER A 114 7.58 8.12 5.53
N LEU A 115 7.20 6.96 4.98
CA LEU A 115 6.55 5.86 5.71
C LEU A 115 7.26 4.53 5.45
N GLY A 116 7.03 3.55 6.32
CA GLY A 116 7.34 2.15 6.01
C GLY A 116 6.50 1.66 4.83
N TYR A 117 6.73 0.45 4.35
CA TYR A 117 6.06 -0.01 3.13
C TYR A 117 5.92 -1.53 3.07
N VAL A 118 4.92 -2.02 2.33
CA VAL A 118 4.73 -3.46 2.07
C VAL A 118 4.92 -3.76 0.59
N CYS A 119 5.85 -4.67 0.28
CA CYS A 119 5.99 -5.24 -1.05
C CYS A 119 5.16 -6.52 -1.20
N ALA A 120 4.71 -6.81 -2.42
CA ALA A 120 4.09 -8.09 -2.80
C ALA A 120 4.73 -8.65 -4.08
N LYS A 121 4.98 -9.96 -4.11
CA LYS A 121 5.53 -10.69 -5.26
C LYS A 121 4.69 -11.93 -5.55
N TYR A 122 4.34 -12.16 -6.81
CA TYR A 122 3.73 -13.42 -7.25
C TYR A 122 4.77 -14.55 -7.25
N LEU A 123 4.37 -15.72 -6.77
CA LEU A 123 5.20 -16.92 -6.66
C LEU A 123 5.23 -17.75 -7.95
#